data_AF-A0AAU9KCL3-F1
#
_entry.id   AF-A0AAU9KCL3-F1
#
_cell.length_a   1.000
_cell.length_b   1.000
_cell.length_c   1.000
_cell.angle_alpha   90.00
_cell.angle_beta   90.00
_cell.angle_gamma   90.00
#
_symmetry.space_group_name_H-M   'P 1'
#
loop_
_entity.id
_entity.type
_entity.pdbx_description
1 polymer ?
#
loop_
_entity_poly.entity_id
_entity_poly.type
_entity_poly.pdbx_seq_one_letter_code
_entity_poly.pdbx_strand_id
1 'polypeptide(L)'
;MEPQVTIRIRLEDEEPNTLKEVPISFEELLSAVYRTTGAVQFTVKFRDVVIKNDSDLFTAYLENKEDSIEFLVDENLQSTGYLGSAVDNVSQHLKSSGPAQKVTVTNGTIEQADLIRVIDEMTNVAQRKLVESNKNFMALRQQFYETDENKWKAVVYQQLQEQEGILMRITGEVCHSYGLNPEIFQNSCRKHATVPEVGRALEEMAVKTLQGNVEIPESLTKEKMREVMEYICSYLDDYLNSHPPRSGEDFILFKIREGDEIMKKYGYDENEIAQGLVKYGIDTEAEWADIRDRLNAVMARVFPPQMMGGMPGMGMGF
;
A
#
# COMPACT_ATOMS: atom_id res chain seq x y z
N MET A 1 -2.91 27.59 30.55
CA MET A 1 -3.56 26.48 29.81
C MET A 1 -3.65 26.96 28.38
N GLU A 2 -2.90 26.33 27.48
CA GLU A 2 -3.09 26.59 26.05
C GLU A 2 -4.50 26.17 25.68
N PRO A 3 -5.26 26.98 24.91
CA PRO A 3 -6.57 26.57 24.45
C PRO A 3 -6.42 25.35 23.54
N GLN A 4 -6.80 24.18 24.04
CA GLN A 4 -6.88 22.95 23.25
C GLN A 4 -8.24 22.92 22.57
N VAL A 5 -8.25 23.20 21.28
CA VAL A 5 -9.45 23.00 20.44
C VAL A 5 -9.58 21.51 20.17
N THR A 6 -10.71 20.92 20.57
CA THR A 6 -10.99 19.50 20.31
C THR A 6 -11.60 19.33 18.92
N ILE A 7 -10.99 18.52 18.06
CA ILE A 7 -11.50 18.28 16.70
C ILE A 7 -12.33 17.00 16.66
N ARG A 8 -13.55 17.10 16.12
CA ARG A 8 -14.48 15.99 15.96
C ARG A 8 -14.84 15.78 14.50
N ILE A 9 -14.95 14.52 14.10
CA ILE A 9 -15.40 14.09 12.78
C ILE A 9 -16.66 13.26 12.97
N ARG A 10 -17.71 13.56 12.19
CA ARG A 10 -18.99 12.85 12.29
C ARG A 10 -19.54 12.52 10.90
N LEU A 11 -19.95 11.27 10.69
CA LEU A 11 -20.84 10.90 9.59
C LEU A 11 -22.29 11.31 9.94
N GLU A 12 -23.11 11.67 8.95
CA GLU A 12 -24.47 12.23 9.17
C GLU A 12 -25.34 11.40 10.15
N ASP A 13 -25.14 10.08 10.21
CA ASP A 13 -25.90 9.15 11.05
C ASP A 13 -25.10 8.53 12.22
N GLU A 14 -23.89 9.03 12.52
CA GLU A 14 -23.02 8.46 13.57
C GLU A 14 -22.70 9.44 14.71
N GLU A 15 -22.19 8.88 15.82
CA GLU A 15 -21.64 9.66 16.92
C GLU A 15 -20.29 10.32 16.50
N PRO A 16 -20.02 11.56 16.94
CA PRO A 16 -18.79 12.26 16.57
C PRO A 16 -17.54 11.59 17.19
N ASN A 17 -16.59 11.26 16.32
CA ASN A 17 -15.29 10.73 16.71
C ASN A 17 -14.30 11.87 16.98
N THR A 18 -13.60 11.82 18.12
CA THR A 18 -12.61 12.85 18.47
C THR A 18 -11.24 12.48 17.93
N LEU A 19 -10.62 13.38 17.19
CA LEU A 19 -9.25 13.22 16.70
C LEU A 19 -8.23 13.41 17.82
N LYS A 20 -7.16 12.62 17.77
CA LYS A 20 -6.02 12.74 18.69
C LYS A 20 -5.14 13.95 18.40
N GLU A 21 -5.07 14.36 17.13
CA GLU A 21 -4.21 15.44 16.64
C GLU A 21 -5.03 16.38 15.74
N VAL A 22 -4.64 17.65 15.74
CA VAL A 22 -5.23 18.67 14.89
C VAL A 22 -4.61 18.56 13.49
N PRO A 23 -5.38 18.28 12.43
CA PRO A 23 -4.85 18.30 11.07
C PRO A 23 -4.31 19.69 10.74
N ILE A 24 -3.07 19.78 10.26
CA ILE A 24 -2.46 21.05 9.85
C ILE A 24 -2.56 21.31 8.35
N SER A 25 -3.07 20.34 7.60
CA SER A 25 -3.37 20.45 6.17
C SER A 25 -4.72 19.80 5.82
N PHE A 26 -5.27 20.18 4.69
CA PHE A 26 -6.47 19.57 4.14
C PHE A 26 -6.28 18.09 3.85
N GLU A 27 -5.09 17.70 3.36
CA GLU A 27 -4.75 16.29 3.12
C GLU A 27 -4.77 15.49 4.42
N GLU A 28 -4.16 16.00 5.49
CA GLU A 28 -4.20 15.34 6.80
C GLU A 28 -5.63 15.21 7.34
N LEU A 29 -6.49 16.20 7.09
CA LEU A 29 -7.90 16.15 7.46
C LEU A 29 -8.60 15.01 6.71
N LEU A 30 -8.39 14.89 5.39
CA LEU A 30 -8.95 13.80 4.59
C LEU A 30 -8.44 12.43 5.07
N SER A 31 -7.14 12.29 5.36
CA SER A 31 -6.57 11.07 5.91
C SER A 31 -7.12 10.75 7.31
N ALA A 32 -7.40 11.76 8.13
CA ALA A 32 -8.01 11.58 9.44
C ALA A 32 -9.48 11.12 9.32
N VAL A 33 -10.25 11.69 8.39
CA VAL A 33 -11.62 11.25 8.08
C VAL A 33 -11.60 9.78 7.65
N TYR A 34 -10.83 9.44 6.62
CA TYR A 34 -10.76 8.06 6.11
C TYR A 34 -10.36 7.05 7.20
N ARG A 35 -9.32 7.35 8.00
CA ARG A 35 -8.88 6.44 9.08
C ARG A 35 -9.92 6.26 10.18
N THR A 36 -10.74 7.28 10.42
CA THR A 36 -11.69 7.30 11.54
C THR A 36 -13.05 6.74 11.13
N THR A 37 -13.52 7.04 9.93
CA THR A 37 -14.87 6.69 9.46
C THR A 37 -14.87 5.60 8.39
N GLY A 38 -13.74 5.33 7.73
CA GLY A 38 -13.65 4.42 6.59
C GLY A 38 -14.26 4.98 5.29
N ALA A 39 -14.78 6.21 5.30
CA ALA A 39 -15.42 6.84 4.16
C ALA A 39 -14.42 7.11 3.02
N VAL A 40 -14.73 6.69 1.79
CA VAL A 40 -13.84 6.83 0.62
C VAL A 40 -14.30 7.95 -0.31
N GLN A 41 -15.61 8.20 -0.41
CA GLN A 41 -16.19 9.29 -1.21
C GLN A 41 -17.03 10.17 -0.30
N PHE A 42 -16.44 11.27 0.14
CA PHE A 42 -17.07 12.15 1.09
C PHE A 42 -16.77 13.60 0.81
N THR A 43 -17.67 14.46 1.31
CA THR A 43 -17.45 15.89 1.38
C THR A 43 -17.33 16.26 2.86
N VAL A 44 -16.23 16.94 3.21
CA VAL A 44 -16.07 17.47 4.56
C VAL A 44 -16.68 18.86 4.60
N LYS A 45 -17.57 19.09 5.57
CA LYS A 45 -18.21 20.38 5.81
C LYS A 45 -17.88 20.87 7.21
N PHE A 46 -17.62 22.16 7.33
CA PHE A 46 -17.71 22.87 8.61
C PHE A 46 -19.01 23.68 8.57
N ARG A 47 -19.99 23.30 9.41
CA ARG A 47 -21.37 23.81 9.31
C ARG A 47 -21.91 23.58 7.89
N ASP A 48 -22.31 24.65 7.19
CA ASP A 48 -22.82 24.58 5.82
C ASP A 48 -21.74 24.81 4.74
N VAL A 49 -20.48 25.00 5.14
CA VAL A 49 -19.37 25.34 4.23
C VAL A 49 -18.57 24.08 3.91
N VAL A 50 -18.45 23.77 2.62
CA VAL A 50 -17.62 22.68 2.13
C VAL A 50 -16.14 23.06 2.19
N ILE A 51 -15.33 22.24 2.85
CA ILE A 51 -13.88 22.40 2.94
C ILE A 51 -13.24 21.74 1.72
N LYS A 52 -12.51 22.52 0.90
CA LYS A 52 -11.97 22.06 -0.39
C LYS A 52 -10.45 22.14 -0.50
N ASN A 53 -9.81 22.87 0.40
CA ASN A 53 -8.38 23.16 0.39
C ASN A 53 -7.94 23.69 1.76
N ASP A 54 -6.63 23.92 1.92
CA ASP A 54 -6.04 24.43 3.15
C ASP A 54 -6.61 25.79 3.58
N SER A 55 -6.92 26.68 2.63
CA SER A 55 -7.50 27.99 2.95
C SER A 55 -8.87 27.86 3.59
N ASP A 56 -9.72 26.95 3.11
CA ASP A 56 -11.03 26.70 3.69
C ASP A 56 -10.90 26.09 5.09
N LEU A 57 -9.93 25.19 5.27
CA LEU A 57 -9.63 24.56 6.56
C LEU A 57 -9.17 25.59 7.61
N PHE A 58 -8.21 26.44 7.26
CA PHE A 58 -7.76 27.51 8.14
C PHE A 58 -8.88 28.53 8.42
N THR A 59 -9.73 28.81 7.44
CA THR A 59 -10.91 29.65 7.65
C THR A 59 -11.85 29.01 8.67
N ALA A 60 -12.11 27.70 8.58
CA ALA A 60 -12.91 26.98 9.56
C ALA A 60 -12.30 27.06 10.98
N TYR A 61 -10.97 26.94 11.11
CA TYR A 61 -10.29 27.11 12.40
C TYR A 61 -10.41 28.52 12.97
N LEU A 62 -10.28 29.55 12.13
CA LEU A 62 -10.37 30.95 12.57
C LEU A 62 -11.81 31.38 12.88
N GLU A 63 -12.79 30.85 12.18
CA GLU A 63 -14.22 31.16 12.38
C GLU A 63 -14.87 30.37 13.51
N ASN A 64 -14.23 29.29 13.96
CA ASN A 64 -14.70 28.54 15.11
C ASN A 64 -14.48 29.34 16.40
N LYS A 65 -15.58 29.65 17.09
CA LYS A 65 -15.59 30.39 18.37
C LYS A 65 -15.82 29.50 19.58
N GLU A 66 -15.82 28.18 19.36
CA GLU A 66 -16.13 27.15 20.34
C GLU A 66 -14.88 26.38 20.73
N ASP A 67 -14.92 25.71 21.88
CA ASP A 67 -13.79 24.89 22.37
C ASP A 67 -13.65 23.56 21.61
N SER A 68 -14.62 23.24 20.75
CA SER A 68 -14.57 22.12 19.82
C SER A 68 -14.93 22.57 18.41
N ILE A 69 -14.26 22.00 17.42
CA ILE A 69 -14.64 22.13 16.01
C ILE A 69 -15.14 20.79 15.51
N GLU A 70 -16.30 20.79 14.87
CA GLU A 70 -16.90 19.59 14.29
C GLU A 70 -16.92 19.68 12.77
N PHE A 71 -16.36 18.66 12.13
CA PHE A 71 -16.44 18.46 10.71
C PHE A 71 -17.47 17.37 10.41
N LEU A 72 -18.50 17.75 9.64
CA LEU A 72 -19.51 16.82 9.14
C LEU A 72 -18.99 16.18 7.85
N VAL A 73 -19.08 14.86 7.79
CA VAL A 73 -18.69 14.04 6.66
C VAL A 73 -19.98 13.58 5.97
N ASP A 74 -20.25 14.18 4.83
CA ASP A 74 -21.37 13.82 3.96
C ASP A 74 -20.87 12.79 2.94
N GLU A 75 -21.27 11.53 3.14
CA GLU A 75 -20.97 10.43 2.22
C GLU A 75 -21.82 10.58 0.97
N ASN A 76 -21.19 11.09 -0.07
CA ASN A 76 -21.92 11.41 -1.27
C ASN A 76 -21.92 10.21 -2.21
N LEU A 77 -22.85 9.28 -1.98
CA LEU A 77 -23.06 8.05 -2.76
C LEU A 77 -23.32 8.30 -4.27
N GLN A 78 -23.58 9.56 -4.68
CA GLN A 78 -23.85 9.94 -6.06
C GLN A 78 -22.98 11.07 -6.61
N SER A 79 -22.08 11.68 -5.83
CA SER A 79 -21.26 12.79 -6.34
C SER A 79 -19.81 12.40 -6.57
N THR A 80 -19.29 12.74 -7.75
CA THR A 80 -17.87 12.87 -8.04
C THR A 80 -17.30 14.05 -7.21
N GLY A 81 -16.90 13.78 -5.96
CA GLY A 81 -16.37 14.77 -5.02
C GLY A 81 -14.88 14.59 -4.71
N TYR A 82 -14.14 15.71 -4.65
CA TYR A 82 -12.74 16.03 -4.29
C TYR A 82 -11.60 14.98 -4.34
N LEU A 83 -11.75 13.73 -3.90
CA LEU A 83 -10.89 12.64 -4.42
C LEU A 83 -11.18 12.41 -5.91
N GLY A 84 -12.42 12.68 -6.29
CA GLY A 84 -12.83 13.00 -7.63
C GLY A 84 -11.99 14.08 -8.28
N SER A 85 -11.33 15.04 -7.63
CA SER A 85 -10.50 16.04 -8.34
C SER A 85 -9.05 15.58 -8.60
N ALA A 86 -8.49 14.71 -7.75
CA ALA A 86 -7.25 14.00 -8.06
C ALA A 86 -7.49 12.93 -9.15
N VAL A 87 -8.67 12.29 -9.12
CA VAL A 87 -9.13 11.33 -10.13
C VAL A 87 -9.72 12.02 -11.37
N ASP A 88 -10.20 13.26 -11.30
CA ASP A 88 -10.82 14.05 -12.38
C ASP A 88 -9.79 14.90 -13.10
N ASN A 89 -8.72 15.37 -12.44
CA ASN A 89 -7.58 15.92 -13.17
C ASN A 89 -6.91 14.81 -14.01
N VAL A 90 -6.97 13.56 -13.55
CA VAL A 90 -6.60 12.37 -14.34
C VAL A 90 -7.71 12.01 -15.36
N SER A 91 -8.99 12.07 -15.00
CA SER A 91 -10.12 11.72 -15.92
C SER A 91 -10.38 12.76 -17.01
N GLN A 92 -10.07 14.04 -16.79
CA GLN A 92 -10.12 15.08 -17.82
C GLN A 92 -8.99 14.92 -18.84
N HIS A 93 -7.84 14.34 -18.43
CA HIS A 93 -6.77 13.96 -19.35
C HIS A 93 -6.97 12.58 -20.01
N LEU A 94 -7.87 11.74 -19.49
CA LEU A 94 -8.18 10.40 -20.02
C LEU A 94 -9.44 10.34 -20.91
N LYS A 95 -10.03 11.48 -21.30
CA LYS A 95 -11.18 11.56 -22.23
C LYS A 95 -10.94 11.02 -23.65
N SER A 96 -9.85 10.31 -23.90
CA SER A 96 -9.54 9.71 -25.20
C SER A 96 -8.95 8.32 -25.06
N SER A 97 -9.74 7.31 -24.69
CA SER A 97 -9.30 5.90 -24.80
C SER A 97 -10.48 4.92 -24.85
N GLY A 98 -11.04 4.72 -26.06
CA GLY A 98 -11.72 3.49 -26.46
C GLY A 98 -13.12 3.18 -25.87
N PRO A 99 -13.85 2.23 -26.48
CA PRO A 99 -15.13 1.76 -25.94
C PRO A 99 -14.90 1.01 -24.62
N ALA A 100 -15.62 1.42 -23.56
CA ALA A 100 -15.59 0.76 -22.25
C ALA A 100 -15.81 -0.75 -22.39
N GLN A 101 -14.88 -1.55 -21.88
CA GLN A 101 -15.08 -2.99 -21.80
C GLN A 101 -16.21 -3.24 -20.81
N LYS A 102 -17.30 -3.90 -21.25
CA LYS A 102 -18.45 -4.15 -20.38
C LYS A 102 -18.16 -5.30 -19.43
N VAL A 103 -18.55 -5.11 -18.17
CA VAL A 103 -18.58 -6.11 -17.09
C VAL A 103 -20.02 -6.31 -16.65
N THR A 104 -20.33 -7.53 -16.23
CA THR A 104 -21.66 -7.94 -15.79
C THR A 104 -21.78 -7.69 -14.29
N VAL A 105 -22.72 -6.81 -13.91
CA VAL A 105 -23.00 -6.47 -12.51
C VAL A 105 -24.41 -6.93 -12.17
N THR A 106 -24.51 -7.84 -11.21
CA THR A 106 -25.77 -8.41 -10.73
C THR A 106 -25.90 -8.15 -9.22
N ASN A 107 -26.96 -7.48 -8.80
CA ASN A 107 -27.21 -7.09 -7.40
C ASN A 107 -26.02 -6.34 -6.76
N GLY A 108 -25.46 -5.36 -7.47
CA GLY A 108 -24.32 -4.57 -6.99
C GLY A 108 -23.02 -5.37 -6.83
N THR A 109 -22.92 -6.55 -7.44
CA THR A 109 -21.72 -7.40 -7.44
C THR A 109 -21.30 -7.71 -8.87
N ILE A 110 -20.00 -7.65 -9.17
CA ILE A 110 -19.42 -8.10 -10.42
C ILE A 110 -19.48 -9.62 -10.47
N GLU A 111 -19.90 -10.19 -11.59
CA GLU A 111 -19.87 -11.65 -11.77
C GLU A 111 -18.44 -12.20 -11.74
N GLN A 112 -18.28 -13.43 -11.26
CA GLN A 112 -16.97 -14.04 -10.97
C GLN A 112 -15.96 -13.94 -12.13
N ALA A 113 -16.35 -14.32 -13.35
CA ALA A 113 -15.44 -14.30 -14.50
C ALA A 113 -14.98 -12.88 -14.86
N ASP A 114 -15.88 -11.91 -14.72
CA ASP A 114 -15.59 -10.50 -14.95
C ASP A 114 -14.73 -9.91 -13.82
N LEU A 115 -14.96 -10.34 -12.58
CA LEU A 115 -14.16 -9.94 -11.43
C LEU A 115 -12.70 -10.38 -11.57
N ILE A 116 -12.46 -11.62 -11.99
CA ILE A 116 -11.11 -12.14 -12.24
C ILE A 116 -10.41 -11.30 -13.30
N ARG A 117 -11.08 -10.97 -14.41
CA ARG A 117 -10.53 -10.11 -15.46
C ARG A 117 -10.16 -8.72 -14.95
N VAL A 118 -11.00 -8.12 -14.09
CA VAL A 118 -10.71 -6.82 -13.47
C VAL A 118 -9.50 -6.91 -12.54
N ILE A 119 -9.40 -7.98 -11.74
CA ILE A 119 -8.24 -8.24 -10.86
C ILE A 119 -6.95 -8.39 -11.68
N ASP A 120 -6.99 -9.14 -12.78
CA ASP A 120 -5.84 -9.35 -13.66
C ASP A 120 -5.35 -8.03 -14.28
N GLU A 121 -6.27 -7.18 -14.75
CA GLU A 121 -5.93 -5.85 -15.29
C GLU A 121 -5.32 -4.94 -14.20
N MET A 122 -5.92 -4.91 -13.00
CA MET A 122 -5.35 -4.18 -11.86
C MET A 122 -3.94 -4.65 -11.53
N THR A 123 -3.73 -5.97 -11.52
CA THR A 123 -2.43 -6.59 -11.24
C THR A 123 -1.38 -6.14 -12.26
N ASN A 124 -1.72 -6.17 -13.55
CA ASN A 124 -0.81 -5.78 -14.64
C ASN A 124 -0.45 -4.29 -14.61
N VAL A 125 -1.40 -3.42 -14.28
CA VAL A 125 -1.13 -1.97 -14.14
C VAL A 125 -0.30 -1.70 -12.88
N ALA A 126 -0.62 -2.36 -11.77
CA ALA A 126 0.09 -2.24 -10.49
C ALA A 126 1.55 -2.68 -10.60
N GLN A 127 1.81 -3.83 -11.23
CA GLN A 127 3.17 -4.29 -11.50
C GLN A 127 4.03 -3.21 -12.14
N ARG A 128 3.55 -2.56 -13.22
CA ARG A 128 4.35 -1.57 -13.94
C ARG A 128 4.64 -0.32 -13.08
N LYS A 129 3.61 0.25 -12.45
CA LYS A 129 3.75 1.49 -11.66
C LYS A 129 4.53 1.28 -10.36
N LEU A 130 4.35 0.14 -9.68
CA LEU A 130 5.07 -0.17 -8.45
C LEU A 130 6.55 -0.45 -8.70
N VAL A 131 6.90 -1.17 -9.78
CA VAL A 131 8.32 -1.40 -10.16
C VAL A 131 9.04 -0.07 -10.38
N GLU A 132 8.44 0.85 -11.11
CA GLU A 132 9.03 2.17 -11.36
C GLU A 132 9.20 2.98 -10.06
N SER A 133 8.18 2.98 -9.20
CA SER A 133 8.24 3.64 -7.89
C SER A 133 9.34 3.04 -7.00
N ASN A 134 9.42 1.71 -6.91
CA ASN A 134 10.43 0.99 -6.13
C ASN A 134 11.84 1.36 -6.59
N LYS A 135 12.07 1.40 -7.91
CA LYS A 135 13.37 1.78 -8.47
C LYS A 135 13.76 3.22 -8.09
N ASN A 136 12.82 4.16 -8.17
CA ASN A 136 13.06 5.56 -7.81
C ASN A 136 13.36 5.73 -6.31
N PHE A 137 12.56 5.09 -5.46
CA PHE A 137 12.75 5.17 -4.01
C PHE A 137 14.03 4.46 -3.56
N MET A 138 14.35 3.30 -4.11
CA MET A 138 15.61 2.62 -3.83
C MET A 138 16.81 3.50 -4.19
N ALA A 139 16.83 4.12 -5.38
CA ALA A 139 17.89 5.05 -5.76
C ALA A 139 18.00 6.25 -4.79
N LEU A 140 16.89 6.72 -4.22
CA LEU A 140 16.88 7.78 -3.21
C LEU A 140 17.36 7.29 -1.84
N ARG A 141 16.91 6.11 -1.38
CA ARG A 141 17.35 5.48 -0.13
C ARG A 141 18.86 5.25 -0.13
N GLN A 142 19.41 4.78 -1.25
CA GLN A 142 20.86 4.55 -1.42
C GLN A 142 21.72 5.82 -1.21
N GLN A 143 21.16 7.03 -1.37
CA GLN A 143 21.89 8.27 -1.08
C GLN A 143 22.11 8.51 0.41
N PHE A 144 21.26 7.93 1.26
CA PHE A 144 21.28 8.13 2.71
C PHE A 144 21.63 6.86 3.48
N TYR A 145 21.60 5.71 2.82
CA TYR A 145 21.89 4.42 3.42
C TYR A 145 23.27 4.40 4.11
N GLU A 146 23.31 3.97 5.37
CA GLU A 146 24.44 4.03 6.31
C GLU A 146 25.06 5.41 6.59
N THR A 147 24.60 6.47 5.92
CA THR A 147 25.15 7.83 6.03
C THR A 147 24.28 8.71 6.92
N ASP A 148 22.95 8.62 6.76
CA ASP A 148 21.97 9.40 7.52
C ASP A 148 20.72 8.53 7.78
N GLU A 149 20.70 7.87 8.93
CA GLU A 149 19.64 6.93 9.32
C GLU A 149 18.25 7.58 9.36
N ASN A 150 18.16 8.84 9.82
CA ASN A 150 16.88 9.52 9.95
C ASN A 150 16.29 9.88 8.58
N LYS A 151 17.14 10.35 7.64
CA LYS A 151 16.69 10.60 6.27
C LYS A 151 16.36 9.32 5.53
N TRP A 152 17.16 8.26 5.71
CA TRP A 152 16.85 6.96 5.13
C TRP A 152 15.47 6.47 5.56
N LYS A 153 15.15 6.51 6.86
CA LYS A 153 13.80 6.18 7.38
C LYS A 153 12.71 7.07 6.79
N ALA A 154 12.94 8.38 6.70
CA ALA A 154 11.96 9.30 6.12
C ALA A 154 11.62 8.93 4.66
N VAL A 155 12.63 8.57 3.87
CA VAL A 155 12.43 8.11 2.47
C VAL A 155 11.68 6.78 2.43
N VAL A 156 11.96 5.86 3.37
CA VAL A 156 11.21 4.60 3.50
C VAL A 156 9.73 4.85 3.77
N TYR A 157 9.38 5.72 4.73
CA TYR A 157 7.97 6.03 4.98
C TYR A 157 7.30 6.73 3.79
N GLN A 158 8.03 7.62 3.11
CA GLN A 158 7.54 8.26 1.90
C GLN A 158 7.24 7.23 0.79
N GLN A 159 8.09 6.21 0.64
CA GLN A 159 7.84 5.12 -0.31
C GLN A 159 6.55 4.37 0.04
N LEU A 160 6.34 4.01 1.30
CA LEU A 160 5.15 3.27 1.74
C LEU A 160 3.87 4.07 1.44
N GLN A 161 3.90 5.38 1.71
CA GLN A 161 2.79 6.29 1.40
C GLN A 161 2.53 6.40 -0.11
N GLU A 162 3.58 6.54 -0.92
CA GLU A 162 3.43 6.62 -2.38
C GLU A 162 2.92 5.30 -2.98
N GLN A 163 3.37 4.15 -2.47
CA GLN A 163 2.87 2.84 -2.89
C GLN A 163 1.38 2.67 -2.60
N GLU A 164 0.91 3.09 -1.42
CA GLU A 164 -0.52 3.12 -1.08
C GLU A 164 -1.30 4.02 -2.06
N GLY A 165 -0.79 5.22 -2.32
CA GLY A 165 -1.38 6.15 -3.29
C GLY A 165 -1.43 5.59 -4.73
N ILE A 166 -0.38 4.89 -5.17
CA ILE A 166 -0.35 4.21 -6.47
C ILE A 166 -1.46 3.17 -6.56
N LEU A 167 -1.60 2.30 -5.56
CA LEU A 167 -2.63 1.26 -5.55
C LEU A 167 -4.04 1.86 -5.61
N MET A 168 -4.32 2.90 -4.83
CA MET A 168 -5.60 3.61 -4.87
C MET A 168 -5.91 4.20 -6.25
N ARG A 169 -4.92 4.87 -6.88
CA ARG A 169 -5.08 5.44 -8.23
C ARG A 169 -5.37 4.35 -9.26
N ILE A 170 -4.70 3.20 -9.17
CA ILE A 170 -4.90 2.08 -10.10
C ILE A 170 -6.28 1.47 -9.95
N THR A 171 -6.74 1.27 -8.72
CA THR A 171 -8.12 0.81 -8.48
C THR A 171 -9.12 1.78 -9.12
N GLY A 172 -8.93 3.09 -8.94
CA GLY A 172 -9.76 4.12 -9.57
C GLY A 172 -9.73 4.07 -11.11
N GLU A 173 -8.54 4.05 -11.71
CA GLU A 173 -8.32 4.02 -13.16
C GLU A 173 -8.94 2.76 -13.81
N VAL A 174 -8.71 1.58 -13.23
CA VAL A 174 -9.22 0.32 -13.78
C VAL A 174 -10.72 0.20 -13.55
N CYS A 175 -11.25 0.53 -12.37
CA CYS A 175 -12.70 0.55 -12.19
C CYS A 175 -13.39 1.51 -13.18
N HIS A 176 -12.80 2.69 -13.41
CA HIS A 176 -13.33 3.65 -14.38
C HIS A 176 -13.36 3.10 -15.81
N SER A 177 -12.32 2.39 -16.27
CA SER A 177 -12.26 1.82 -17.62
C SER A 177 -13.35 0.76 -17.88
N TYR A 178 -13.81 0.10 -16.82
CA TYR A 178 -14.93 -0.85 -16.82
C TYR A 178 -16.29 -0.22 -16.47
N GLY A 179 -16.35 1.09 -16.20
CA GLY A 179 -17.58 1.78 -15.78
C GLY A 179 -18.07 1.36 -14.39
N LEU A 180 -17.17 0.93 -13.51
CA LEU A 180 -17.43 0.46 -12.16
C LEU A 180 -17.14 1.55 -11.13
N ASN A 181 -17.92 1.54 -10.04
CA ASN A 181 -17.53 2.20 -8.80
C ASN A 181 -16.51 1.31 -8.06
N PRO A 182 -15.39 1.84 -7.54
CA PRO A 182 -14.44 1.09 -6.71
C PRO A 182 -15.07 0.30 -5.55
N GLU A 183 -16.16 0.80 -4.96
CA GLU A 183 -16.88 0.11 -3.89
C GLU A 183 -17.55 -1.19 -4.37
N ILE A 184 -18.11 -1.19 -5.58
CA ILE A 184 -18.68 -2.39 -6.21
C ILE A 184 -17.59 -3.44 -6.40
N PHE A 185 -16.39 -3.02 -6.83
CA PHE A 185 -15.25 -3.92 -6.94
C PHE A 185 -14.85 -4.51 -5.58
N GLN A 186 -14.65 -3.67 -4.56
CA GLN A 186 -14.28 -4.12 -3.21
C GLN A 186 -15.31 -5.08 -2.60
N ASN A 187 -16.60 -4.75 -2.72
CA ASN A 187 -17.70 -5.61 -2.25
C ASN A 187 -17.75 -6.93 -3.01
N SER A 188 -17.41 -6.92 -4.30
CA SER A 188 -17.33 -8.14 -5.12
C SER A 188 -16.16 -9.02 -4.70
N CYS A 189 -14.98 -8.46 -4.44
CA CYS A 189 -13.84 -9.19 -3.88
C CYS A 189 -14.19 -9.84 -2.54
N ARG A 190 -14.81 -9.10 -1.61
CA ARG A 190 -15.21 -9.62 -0.29
C ARG A 190 -16.23 -10.76 -0.41
N LYS A 191 -17.24 -10.61 -1.27
CA LYS A 191 -18.30 -11.60 -1.47
C LYS A 191 -17.79 -12.89 -2.12
N HIS A 192 -16.84 -12.78 -3.05
CA HIS A 192 -16.29 -13.92 -3.79
C HIS A 192 -14.96 -14.44 -3.23
N ALA A 193 -14.43 -13.89 -2.13
CA ALA A 193 -13.13 -14.27 -1.55
C ALA A 193 -13.01 -15.77 -1.23
N THR A 194 -14.12 -16.43 -0.85
CA THR A 194 -14.13 -17.87 -0.55
C THR A 194 -14.24 -18.75 -1.80
N VAL A 195 -14.43 -18.16 -2.98
CA VAL A 195 -14.45 -18.89 -4.26
C VAL A 195 -13.00 -19.17 -4.67
N PRO A 196 -12.60 -20.45 -4.87
CA PRO A 196 -11.20 -20.80 -5.06
C PRO A 196 -10.49 -20.03 -6.18
N GLU A 197 -11.16 -19.81 -7.31
CA GLU A 197 -10.57 -19.10 -8.46
C GLU A 197 -10.35 -17.61 -8.18
N VAL A 198 -11.28 -16.96 -7.47
CA VAL A 198 -11.17 -15.55 -7.09
C VAL A 198 -10.17 -15.38 -5.95
N GLY A 199 -10.19 -16.29 -4.96
CA GLY A 199 -9.18 -16.35 -3.91
C GLY A 199 -7.78 -16.48 -4.50
N ARG A 200 -7.59 -17.40 -5.45
CA ARG A 200 -6.31 -17.53 -6.17
C ARG A 200 -5.95 -16.27 -6.95
N ALA A 201 -6.90 -15.63 -7.64
CA ALA A 201 -6.63 -14.38 -8.36
C ALA A 201 -6.21 -13.24 -7.41
N LEU A 202 -6.81 -13.13 -6.23
CA LEU A 202 -6.44 -12.14 -5.20
C LEU A 202 -5.07 -12.44 -4.59
N GLU A 203 -4.77 -13.71 -4.31
CA GLU A 203 -3.43 -14.15 -3.87
C GLU A 203 -2.38 -13.86 -4.94
N GLU A 204 -2.67 -14.21 -6.19
CA GLU A 204 -1.81 -13.91 -7.33
C GLU A 204 -1.60 -12.41 -7.50
N MET A 205 -2.63 -11.58 -7.29
CA MET A 205 -2.48 -10.12 -7.32
C MET A 205 -1.48 -9.66 -6.24
N ALA A 206 -1.60 -10.15 -4.99
CA ALA A 206 -0.67 -9.80 -3.92
C ALA A 206 0.77 -10.21 -4.25
N VAL A 207 0.98 -11.42 -4.78
CA VAL A 207 2.32 -11.92 -5.12
C VAL A 207 2.89 -11.21 -6.35
N LYS A 208 2.12 -11.13 -7.43
CA LYS A 208 2.57 -10.58 -8.72
C LYS A 208 2.87 -9.09 -8.63
N THR A 209 2.09 -8.32 -7.85
CA THR A 209 2.35 -6.89 -7.68
C THR A 209 3.67 -6.61 -6.95
N LEU A 210 4.09 -7.51 -6.06
CA LEU A 210 5.39 -7.44 -5.40
C LEU A 210 6.54 -7.89 -6.29
N GLN A 211 6.32 -8.90 -7.13
CA GLN A 211 7.40 -9.53 -7.88
C GLN A 211 7.87 -8.74 -9.09
N GLY A 212 7.03 -7.85 -9.66
CA GLY A 212 7.37 -6.99 -10.80
C GLY A 212 7.81 -7.76 -12.05
N ASN A 213 7.21 -7.56 -13.23
CA ASN A 213 7.65 -8.31 -14.43
C ASN A 213 8.98 -7.76 -15.00
N VAL A 214 10.07 -7.94 -14.24
CA VAL A 214 11.42 -7.43 -14.50
C VAL A 214 12.28 -8.54 -15.10
N GLU A 215 13.06 -8.20 -16.12
CA GLU A 215 13.99 -9.14 -16.73
C GLU A 215 15.18 -9.37 -15.79
N ILE A 216 15.45 -10.64 -15.49
CA ILE A 216 16.58 -11.01 -14.61
C ILE A 216 17.89 -10.74 -15.34
N PRO A 217 18.81 -9.94 -14.76
CA PRO A 217 20.11 -9.69 -15.37
C PRO A 217 20.86 -11.00 -15.65
N GLU A 218 21.56 -11.08 -16.78
CA GLU A 218 22.37 -12.27 -17.12
C GLU A 218 23.43 -12.60 -16.06
N SER A 219 23.88 -11.58 -15.32
CA SER A 219 24.85 -11.72 -14.23
C SER A 219 24.27 -12.36 -12.97
N LEU A 220 22.95 -12.34 -12.78
CA LEU A 220 22.27 -12.99 -11.66
C LEU A 220 22.05 -14.47 -11.98
N THR A 221 23.15 -15.24 -12.02
CA THR A 221 23.10 -16.69 -12.21
C THR A 221 22.59 -17.40 -10.94
N LYS A 222 22.31 -18.69 -11.03
CA LYS A 222 21.88 -19.49 -9.87
C LYS A 222 22.94 -19.50 -8.76
N GLU A 223 24.22 -19.59 -9.13
CA GLU A 223 25.36 -19.56 -8.21
C GLU A 223 25.47 -18.18 -7.56
N LYS A 224 25.29 -17.11 -8.34
CA LYS A 224 25.30 -15.74 -7.81
C LYS A 224 24.11 -15.52 -6.86
N MET A 225 22.93 -16.03 -7.20
CA MET A 225 21.78 -16.01 -6.32
C MET A 225 22.08 -16.74 -5.01
N ARG A 226 22.79 -17.87 -5.05
CA ARG A 226 23.18 -18.61 -3.84
C ARG A 226 24.08 -17.78 -2.94
N GLU A 227 25.08 -17.12 -3.53
CA GLU A 227 25.97 -16.20 -2.82
C GLU A 227 25.19 -15.04 -2.17
N VAL A 228 24.23 -14.44 -2.89
CA VAL A 228 23.37 -13.38 -2.36
C VAL A 228 22.57 -13.88 -1.17
N MET A 229 21.90 -15.03 -1.27
CA MET A 229 21.09 -15.59 -0.19
C MET A 229 21.92 -16.00 1.04
N GLU A 230 23.10 -16.60 0.84
CA GLU A 230 24.02 -16.93 1.93
C GLU A 230 24.49 -15.67 2.67
N TYR A 231 24.75 -14.60 1.92
CA TYR A 231 25.10 -13.31 2.48
C TYR A 231 23.94 -12.71 3.27
N ILE A 232 22.72 -12.69 2.71
CA ILE A 232 21.51 -12.21 3.40
C ILE A 232 21.35 -12.93 4.73
N CYS A 233 21.39 -14.27 4.74
CA CYS A 233 21.28 -15.05 5.98
C CYS A 233 22.28 -14.60 7.06
N SER A 234 23.51 -14.27 6.66
CA SER A 234 24.57 -13.87 7.59
C SER A 234 24.38 -12.42 8.05
N TYR A 235 24.09 -11.52 7.11
CA TYR A 235 23.81 -10.11 7.39
C TYR A 235 22.62 -9.93 8.34
N LEU A 236 21.51 -10.63 8.07
CA LEU A 236 20.31 -10.55 8.89
C LEU A 236 20.56 -11.06 10.32
N ASP A 237 21.30 -12.16 10.46
CA ASP A 237 21.62 -12.71 11.79
C ASP A 237 22.47 -11.72 12.62
N ASP A 238 23.52 -11.15 12.02
CA ASP A 238 24.39 -10.15 12.65
C ASP A 238 23.64 -8.86 12.99
N TYR A 239 22.78 -8.39 12.08
CA TYR A 239 22.00 -7.17 12.27
C TYR A 239 21.00 -7.33 13.42
N LEU A 240 20.24 -8.43 13.45
CA LEU A 240 19.24 -8.69 14.50
C LEU A 240 19.87 -8.92 15.88
N ASN A 241 21.08 -9.48 15.93
CA ASN A 241 21.85 -9.57 17.18
C ASN A 241 22.15 -8.18 17.76
N SER A 242 22.40 -7.20 16.89
CA SER A 242 22.76 -5.83 17.28
C SER A 242 21.54 -4.92 17.43
N HIS A 243 20.45 -5.21 16.72
CA HIS A 243 19.23 -4.40 16.61
C HIS A 243 17.98 -5.29 16.73
N PRO A 244 17.68 -5.81 17.93
CA PRO A 244 16.50 -6.64 18.12
C PRO A 244 15.22 -5.82 17.85
N PRO A 245 14.28 -6.34 17.04
CA PRO A 245 13.05 -5.64 16.69
C PRO A 245 12.19 -5.42 17.93
N ARG A 246 11.60 -4.24 18.06
CA ARG A 246 10.76 -3.82 19.20
C ARG A 246 9.30 -3.65 18.81
N SER A 247 9.01 -3.50 17.53
CA SER A 247 7.66 -3.35 16.97
C SER A 247 7.55 -4.00 15.60
N GLY A 248 6.32 -4.13 15.07
CA GLY A 248 6.10 -4.57 13.69
C GLY A 248 6.60 -3.55 12.64
N GLU A 249 6.76 -2.29 13.01
CA GLU A 249 7.33 -1.26 12.15
C GLU A 249 8.84 -1.48 11.93
N ASP A 250 9.55 -1.91 12.97
CA ASP A 250 10.97 -2.27 12.85
C ASP A 250 11.19 -3.41 11.84
N PHE A 251 10.20 -4.29 11.67
CA PHE A 251 10.26 -5.37 10.69
C PHE A 251 10.20 -4.84 9.25
N ILE A 252 9.31 -3.89 8.96
CA ILE A 252 9.19 -3.29 7.63
C ILE A 252 10.49 -2.57 7.27
N LEU A 253 11.02 -1.76 8.20
CA LEU A 253 12.31 -1.09 8.03
C LEU A 253 13.44 -2.10 7.80
N PHE A 254 13.45 -3.20 8.55
CA PHE A 254 14.44 -4.26 8.40
C PHE A 254 14.40 -4.92 7.03
N LYS A 255 13.21 -5.22 6.48
CA LYS A 255 13.07 -5.80 5.14
C LYS A 255 13.52 -4.85 4.04
N ILE A 256 13.23 -3.56 4.16
CA ILE A 256 13.68 -2.57 3.17
C ILE A 256 15.20 -2.38 3.25
N ARG A 257 15.77 -2.44 4.46
CA ARG A 257 17.22 -2.42 4.69
C ARG A 257 17.94 -3.61 4.06
N GLU A 258 17.35 -4.80 4.12
CA GLU A 258 17.88 -5.98 3.43
C GLU A 258 18.01 -5.73 1.92
N GLY A 259 16.96 -5.18 1.29
CA GLY A 259 16.98 -4.80 -0.13
C GLY A 259 18.07 -3.76 -0.44
N ASP A 260 18.21 -2.74 0.41
CA ASP A 260 19.23 -1.72 0.25
C ASP A 260 20.66 -2.25 0.40
N GLU A 261 20.88 -3.22 1.30
CA GLU A 261 22.18 -3.88 1.46
C GLU A 261 22.55 -4.71 0.23
N ILE A 262 21.60 -5.47 -0.32
CA ILE A 262 21.82 -6.27 -1.54
C ILE A 262 22.16 -5.35 -2.71
N MET A 263 21.41 -4.26 -2.89
CA MET A 263 21.67 -3.29 -3.95
C MET A 263 23.05 -2.67 -3.81
N LYS A 264 23.45 -2.26 -2.61
CA LYS A 264 24.78 -1.71 -2.36
C LYS A 264 25.91 -2.70 -2.65
N LYS A 265 25.74 -3.97 -2.24
CA LYS A 265 26.81 -4.97 -2.31
C LYS A 265 26.92 -5.65 -3.68
N TYR A 266 25.79 -5.98 -4.29
CA TYR A 266 25.72 -6.78 -5.51
C TYR A 266 25.17 -6.02 -6.72
N GLY A 267 24.58 -4.84 -6.50
CA GLY A 267 23.98 -4.04 -7.58
C GLY A 267 22.66 -4.60 -8.10
N TYR A 268 22.03 -5.51 -7.34
CA TYR A 268 20.74 -6.08 -7.70
C TYR A 268 19.62 -5.41 -6.94
N ASP A 269 18.56 -5.08 -7.66
CA ASP A 269 17.37 -4.45 -7.12
C ASP A 269 16.39 -5.50 -6.55
N GLU A 270 15.48 -5.06 -5.67
CA GLU A 270 14.54 -5.95 -4.97
C GLU A 270 13.68 -6.80 -5.93
N ASN A 271 13.30 -6.26 -7.10
CA ASN A 271 12.49 -6.97 -8.09
C ASN A 271 13.33 -8.01 -8.84
N GLU A 272 14.59 -7.70 -9.16
CA GLU A 272 15.52 -8.65 -9.78
C GLU A 272 15.77 -9.86 -8.88
N ILE A 273 15.92 -9.63 -7.57
CA ILE A 273 16.03 -10.69 -6.56
C ILE A 273 14.73 -11.49 -6.47
N ALA A 274 13.57 -10.83 -6.40
CA ALA A 274 12.27 -11.49 -6.35
C ALA A 274 12.03 -12.41 -7.56
N GLN A 275 12.35 -11.95 -8.76
CA GLN A 275 12.29 -12.77 -9.97
C GLN A 275 13.30 -13.93 -9.94
N GLY A 276 14.50 -13.70 -9.39
CA GLY A 276 15.50 -14.74 -9.15
C GLY A 276 15.00 -15.86 -8.24
N LEU A 277 14.31 -15.52 -7.13
CA LEU A 277 13.73 -16.47 -6.18
C LEU A 277 12.78 -17.45 -6.89
N VAL A 278 11.91 -16.91 -7.75
CA VAL A 278 10.94 -17.69 -8.55
C VAL A 278 11.65 -18.53 -9.60
N LYS A 279 12.52 -17.92 -10.42
CA LYS A 279 13.21 -18.61 -11.53
C LYS A 279 14.05 -19.78 -11.06
N TYR A 280 14.71 -19.65 -9.91
CA TYR A 280 15.61 -20.68 -9.37
C TYR A 280 14.94 -21.61 -8.36
N GLY A 281 13.63 -21.44 -8.12
CA GLY A 281 12.83 -22.32 -7.27
C GLY A 281 13.31 -22.34 -5.82
N ILE A 282 13.71 -21.18 -5.28
CA ILE A 282 14.34 -21.10 -3.95
C ILE A 282 13.41 -21.61 -2.85
N ASP A 283 12.09 -21.49 -3.02
CA ASP A 283 11.10 -21.98 -2.07
C ASP A 283 10.79 -23.48 -2.20
N THR A 284 11.00 -24.06 -3.37
CA THR A 284 10.50 -25.41 -3.72
C THR A 284 11.60 -26.45 -3.89
N GLU A 285 12.77 -26.05 -4.37
CA GLU A 285 13.82 -26.98 -4.79
C GLU A 285 14.65 -27.48 -3.61
N ALA A 286 15.02 -28.77 -3.60
CA ALA A 286 15.66 -29.41 -2.46
C ALA A 286 17.06 -28.84 -2.15
N GLU A 287 17.79 -28.36 -3.17
CA GLU A 287 19.16 -27.84 -3.02
C GLU A 287 19.26 -26.51 -2.25
N TRP A 288 18.12 -25.82 -2.06
CA TRP A 288 18.02 -24.56 -1.31
C TRP A 288 17.51 -24.76 0.12
N ALA A 289 17.29 -26.02 0.54
CA ALA A 289 16.74 -26.33 1.86
C ALA A 289 17.57 -25.73 3.00
N ASP A 290 18.90 -25.77 2.90
CA ASP A 290 19.81 -25.21 3.89
C ASP A 290 19.65 -23.69 4.05
N ILE A 291 19.47 -22.97 2.94
CA ILE A 291 19.23 -21.53 2.93
C ILE A 291 17.85 -21.22 3.50
N ARG A 292 16.80 -21.94 3.08
CA ARG A 292 15.45 -21.76 3.63
C ARG A 292 15.41 -21.98 5.14
N ASP A 293 16.05 -23.03 5.63
CA ASP A 293 16.09 -23.36 7.05
C ASP A 293 16.78 -22.24 7.86
N ARG A 294 17.85 -21.66 7.31
CA ARG A 294 18.55 -20.52 7.93
C ARG A 294 17.70 -19.25 7.93
N LEU A 295 17.05 -18.90 6.81
CA LEU A 295 16.14 -17.76 6.74
C LEU A 295 14.98 -17.92 7.73
N ASN A 296 14.38 -19.10 7.79
CA ASN A 296 13.30 -19.41 8.74
C ASN A 296 13.78 -19.26 10.20
N ALA A 297 15.00 -19.69 10.52
CA ALA A 297 15.57 -19.51 11.86
C ALA A 297 15.78 -18.03 12.22
N VAL A 298 16.27 -17.22 11.28
CA VAL A 298 16.42 -15.76 11.44
C VAL A 298 15.04 -15.11 11.65
N MET A 299 14.07 -15.43 10.80
CA MET A 299 12.72 -14.86 10.83
C MET A 299 11.94 -15.24 12.11
N ALA A 300 12.13 -16.44 12.64
CA ALA A 300 11.52 -16.86 13.91
C ALA A 300 11.97 -15.99 15.10
N ARG A 301 13.14 -15.35 15.02
CA ARG A 301 13.63 -14.42 16.04
C ARG A 301 12.98 -13.04 15.95
N VAL A 302 12.49 -12.70 14.75
CA VAL A 302 11.79 -11.45 14.46
C VAL A 302 10.30 -11.54 14.81
N PHE A 303 9.71 -12.73 14.68
CA PHE A 303 8.31 -13.01 14.99
C PHE A 303 8.15 -13.88 16.25
N PRO A 304 8.07 -13.30 17.46
CA PRO A 304 7.67 -14.07 18.63
C PRO A 304 6.23 -14.59 18.46
N PRO A 305 5.90 -15.82 18.92
CA PRO A 305 4.62 -16.51 18.66
C PRO A 305 3.35 -15.73 19.03
N GLN A 306 3.47 -14.68 19.84
CA GLN A 306 2.35 -13.83 20.29
C GLN A 306 1.82 -12.88 19.20
N MET A 307 2.57 -12.63 18.12
CA MET A 307 2.12 -11.77 17.01
C MET A 307 1.45 -12.54 15.84
N MET A 308 1.45 -13.87 15.87
CA MET A 308 0.88 -14.74 14.82
C MET A 308 -0.65 -14.92 14.92
N GLY A 309 -1.32 -14.31 15.91
CA GLY A 309 -2.74 -14.54 16.21
C GLY A 309 -3.74 -13.65 15.46
N GLY A 310 -3.30 -12.81 14.51
CA GLY A 310 -4.17 -11.76 13.95
C GLY A 310 -4.00 -11.42 12.47
N MET A 311 -3.05 -12.01 11.74
CA MET A 311 -2.97 -11.85 10.28
C MET A 311 -3.50 -13.09 9.59
N PRO A 312 -4.70 -13.04 8.97
CA PRO A 312 -5.15 -14.11 8.09
C PRO A 312 -4.26 -14.10 6.84
N GLY A 313 -3.52 -15.18 6.62
CA GLY A 313 -3.14 -15.59 5.28
C GLY A 313 -2.02 -14.83 4.56
N MET A 314 -1.06 -14.21 5.26
CA MET A 314 0.27 -14.06 4.65
C MET A 314 0.98 -15.42 4.73
N GLY A 315 0.62 -16.31 3.82
CA GLY A 315 1.54 -17.37 3.43
C GLY A 315 2.82 -16.69 2.99
N MET A 316 3.92 -17.01 3.66
CA MET A 316 5.27 -16.53 3.34
C MET A 316 5.62 -17.06 1.94
N GLY A 317 5.21 -16.34 0.90
CA GLY A 317 5.86 -16.36 -0.39
C GLY A 317 7.03 -15.40 -0.28
N PHE A 318 8.25 -15.93 -0.43
CA PHE A 318 9.43 -15.11 -0.61
C PHE A 318 9.43 -14.47 -2.01
#